data_AF-A0A353YC70-F1
#
_entry.id   AF-A0A353YC70-F1
#
_cell.length_a   1.000
_cell.length_b   1.000
_cell.length_c   1.000
_cell.angle_alpha   90.00
_cell.angle_beta   90.00
_cell.angle_gamma   90.00
#
_symmetry.space_group_name_H-M   'P 1'
#
loop_
_entity.id
_entity.type
_entity.pdbx_description
1 polymer ?
#
loop_
_entity_poly.entity_id
_entity_poly.type
_entity_poly.pdbx_seq_one_letter_code
_entity_poly.pdbx_strand_id
1 'polypeptide(L)'
;SPRELMREVRALGGGNVLLARSKAPLPRRTLERAEAIYRERHATQDGRVSATFEIVFLSGWAPHASQQKPLKPGSAAQRLADALHTTERSAGDKASFPAAPPQKKKDG
;
A
#
# COMPACT_ATOMS: atom_id res chain seq x y z
N SER A 1 -11.74 -7.32 -25.42
CA SER A 1 -11.79 -6.24 -26.44
C SER A 1 -11.27 -4.93 -25.84
N PRO A 2 -10.79 -3.95 -26.64
CA PRO A 2 -10.30 -2.67 -26.10
C PRO A 2 -11.36 -1.90 -25.28
N ARG A 3 -12.64 -2.02 -25.63
CA ARG A 3 -13.75 -1.38 -24.88
C ARG A 3 -14.03 -2.02 -23.52
N GLU A 4 -13.78 -3.31 -23.37
CA GLU A 4 -13.85 -3.98 -22.07
C GLU A 4 -12.70 -3.52 -21.17
N LEU A 5 -11.48 -3.48 -21.69
CA LEU A 5 -10.31 -2.98 -20.96
C LEU A 5 -10.52 -1.54 -20.46
N MET A 6 -11.04 -0.64 -21.30
CA MET A 6 -11.36 0.73 -20.88
C MET A 6 -12.40 0.78 -19.76
N ARG A 7 -13.38 -0.13 -19.76
CA ARG A 7 -14.39 -0.22 -18.69
C ARG A 7 -13.77 -0.71 -17.38
N GLU A 8 -12.89 -1.70 -17.44
CA GLU A 8 -12.17 -2.18 -16.26
C GLU A 8 -11.28 -1.10 -15.65
N VAL A 9 -10.47 -0.41 -16.46
CA VAL A 9 -9.63 0.72 -16.00
C VAL A 9 -10.48 1.81 -15.34
N ARG A 10 -11.68 2.08 -15.86
CA ARG A 10 -12.61 3.03 -15.26
C ARG A 10 -13.14 2.52 -13.91
N ALA A 11 -13.47 1.24 -13.80
CA ALA A 11 -13.92 0.62 -12.55
C ALA A 11 -12.80 0.61 -11.48
N LEU A 12 -11.54 0.45 -11.89
CA LEU A 12 -10.35 0.58 -11.05
C LEU A 12 -10.05 2.03 -10.61
N GLY A 13 -10.87 3.01 -11.01
CA GLY A 13 -10.68 4.41 -10.65
C GLY A 13 -9.67 5.17 -11.52
N GLY A 14 -9.19 4.58 -12.63
CA GLY A 14 -8.25 5.22 -13.55
C GLY A 14 -8.78 6.53 -14.16
N GLY A 15 -10.10 6.74 -14.15
CA GLY A 15 -10.71 8.01 -14.56
C GLY A 15 -10.49 9.19 -13.60
N ASN A 16 -10.06 8.93 -12.37
CA ASN A 16 -9.80 9.97 -11.35
C ASN A 16 -8.34 10.45 -11.35
N VAL A 17 -7.42 9.70 -11.97
CA VAL A 17 -5.98 10.01 -11.99
C VAL A 17 -5.65 11.13 -12.98
N LEU A 18 -6.51 11.38 -13.97
CA LEU A 18 -6.26 12.34 -15.05
C LEU A 18 -6.67 13.77 -14.65
N LEU A 19 -5.70 14.54 -14.13
CA LEU A 19 -5.87 15.97 -13.83
C LEU A 19 -6.31 16.79 -15.07
N ALA A 20 -5.81 16.43 -16.25
CA ALA A 20 -6.11 17.09 -17.52
C ALA A 20 -7.28 16.45 -18.30
N ARG A 21 -8.19 15.73 -17.64
CA ARG A 21 -9.30 15.07 -18.35
C ARG A 21 -10.24 16.09 -19.00
N SER A 22 -10.69 15.78 -20.21
CA SER A 22 -11.85 16.47 -20.79
C SER A 22 -13.09 16.21 -19.93
N LYS A 23 -13.84 17.29 -19.62
CA LYS A 23 -15.13 17.21 -18.93
C LYS A 23 -16.31 16.98 -19.90
N ALA A 24 -16.09 17.13 -21.21
CA ALA A 24 -17.11 16.92 -22.22
C ALA A 24 -17.23 15.42 -22.56
N PRO A 25 -18.45 14.92 -22.84
CA PRO A 25 -18.65 13.54 -23.29
C PRO A 25 -17.97 13.31 -24.65
N LEU A 26 -17.31 12.16 -24.80
CA LEU A 26 -16.62 11.79 -26.02
C LEU A 26 -17.64 11.38 -27.10
N PRO A 27 -17.53 11.88 -28.35
CA PRO A 27 -18.39 11.44 -29.44
C PRO A 27 -18.22 9.94 -29.72
N ARG A 28 -19.33 9.25 -30.00
CA ARG A 28 -19.34 7.80 -30.26
C ARG A 28 -18.43 7.40 -31.42
N ARG A 29 -18.43 8.18 -32.52
CA ARG A 29 -17.56 7.98 -33.70
C ARG A 29 -16.07 7.97 -33.34
N THR A 30 -15.67 8.81 -32.38
CA THR A 30 -14.28 8.93 -31.95
C THR A 30 -13.86 7.67 -31.21
N LEU A 31 -14.73 7.15 -30.33
CA LEU A 31 -14.48 5.91 -29.62
C LEU A 31 -14.37 4.71 -30.58
N GLU A 32 -15.25 4.63 -31.57
CA GLU A 32 -15.24 3.56 -32.59
C GLU A 32 -13.95 3.60 -33.43
N ARG A 33 -13.52 4.79 -33.87
CA ARG A 33 -12.26 4.94 -34.60
C ARG A 33 -11.04 4.61 -33.74
N ALA A 34 -11.02 5.07 -32.50
CA ALA A 34 -9.95 4.75 -31.55
C ALA A 34 -9.86 3.23 -31.31
N GLU A 35 -11.00 2.55 -31.16
CA GLU A 35 -11.05 1.10 -31.00
C GLU A 35 -10.48 0.36 -32.23
N ALA A 36 -10.85 0.79 -33.44
CA ALA A 36 -10.33 0.20 -34.67
C ALA A 36 -8.80 0.32 -34.76
N ILE A 37 -8.26 1.51 -34.51
CA ILE A 37 -6.81 1.78 -34.49
C ILE A 37 -6.13 0.92 -33.42
N TYR A 38 -6.74 0.79 -32.25
CA TYR A 38 -6.18 0.03 -31.15
C TYR A 38 -6.07 -1.47 -31.50
N ARG A 39 -7.11 -2.04 -32.10
CA ARG A 39 -7.08 -3.43 -32.56
C ARG A 39 -6.03 -3.64 -33.66
N GLU A 40 -5.97 -2.74 -34.64
CA GLU A 40 -4.98 -2.82 -35.73
C GLU A 40 -3.54 -2.89 -35.21
N ARG A 41 -3.22 -2.13 -34.16
CA ARG A 41 -1.86 -2.00 -33.64
C ARG A 41 -1.51 -2.96 -32.51
N HIS A 42 -2.50 -3.43 -31.75
CA HIS A 42 -2.26 -4.12 -30.47
C HIS A 42 -3.10 -5.40 -30.28
N ALA A 43 -3.83 -5.86 -31.30
CA ALA A 43 -4.54 -7.12 -31.19
C ALA A 43 -3.58 -8.32 -31.19
N THR A 44 -3.89 -9.32 -30.38
CA THR A 44 -3.31 -10.66 -30.49
C THR A 44 -3.88 -11.41 -31.70
N GLN A 45 -3.29 -12.55 -32.05
CA GLN A 45 -3.79 -13.41 -33.15
C GLN A 45 -5.28 -13.78 -32.98
N ASP A 46 -5.77 -13.83 -31.74
CA ASP A 46 -7.16 -14.15 -31.41
C ASP A 46 -8.08 -12.91 -31.37
N GLY A 47 -7.58 -11.73 -31.75
CA GLY A 47 -8.33 -10.47 -31.77
C GLY A 47 -8.54 -9.82 -30.39
N ARG A 48 -7.84 -10.29 -29.35
CA ARG A 48 -7.87 -9.71 -27.99
C ARG A 48 -6.79 -8.64 -27.83
N VAL A 49 -6.85 -7.88 -26.75
CA VAL A 49 -5.81 -6.90 -26.38
C VAL A 49 -5.14 -7.38 -25.10
N SER A 50 -3.81 -7.43 -25.11
CA SER A 50 -3.00 -7.70 -23.91
C SER A 50 -2.86 -6.44 -23.07
N ALA A 51 -3.05 -6.58 -21.75
CA ALA A 51 -2.81 -5.52 -20.77
C ALA A 51 -2.07 -6.10 -19.56
N THR A 52 -1.08 -5.37 -19.06
CA THR A 52 -0.29 -5.73 -17.88
C THR A 52 -0.57 -4.70 -16.79
N PHE A 53 -0.80 -5.18 -15.57
CA PHE A 53 -1.06 -4.33 -14.41
C PHE A 53 -0.09 -4.68 -13.29
N GLU A 54 0.45 -3.65 -12.64
CA GLU A 54 1.17 -3.77 -11.38
C GLU A 54 0.25 -3.29 -10.27
N ILE A 55 0.00 -4.15 -9.28
CA ILE A 55 -0.89 -3.82 -8.16
C ILE A 55 -0.07 -3.87 -6.87
N VAL A 56 0.00 -2.73 -6.20
CA VAL A 56 0.65 -2.60 -4.89
C VAL A 56 -0.42 -2.70 -3.80
N PHE A 57 -0.27 -3.66 -2.90
CA PHE A 57 -1.16 -3.86 -1.76
C PHE A 57 -0.43 -3.50 -0.46
N LEU A 58 -1.14 -2.82 0.45
CA LEU A 58 -0.65 -2.52 1.79
C LEU A 58 -1.72 -2.92 2.80
N SER A 59 -1.34 -3.75 3.76
CA SER A 59 -2.15 -4.06 4.94
C SER A 59 -1.53 -3.40 6.16
N GLY A 60 -2.35 -2.73 6.96
CA GLY A 60 -1.93 -2.13 8.23
C GLY A 60 -2.99 -2.34 9.30
N TRP A 61 -2.53 -2.45 10.54
CA TRP A 61 -3.39 -2.56 11.73
C TRP A 61 -3.14 -1.35 12.62
N ALA A 62 -4.21 -0.74 13.12
CA ALA A 62 -4.08 0.27 14.15
C ALA A 62 -3.72 -0.39 15.49
N PRO A 63 -2.84 0.20 16.31
CA PRO A 63 -2.53 -0.31 17.63
C PRO A 63 -3.80 -0.33 18.49
N HIS A 64 -4.05 -1.45 19.17
CA HIS A 64 -5.17 -1.56 20.11
C HIS A 64 -4.85 -0.86 21.43
N ALA A 65 -5.86 -0.31 22.11
CA ALA A 65 -5.66 0.40 23.37
C ALA A 65 -5.06 -0.48 24.49
N SER A 66 -5.28 -1.80 24.42
CA SER A 66 -4.68 -2.78 25.35
C SER A 66 -3.23 -3.14 25.01
N GLN A 67 -2.66 -2.57 23.94
CA GLN A 67 -1.28 -2.85 23.59
C GLN A 67 -0.35 -2.29 24.67
N GLN A 68 0.46 -3.18 25.25
CA GLN A 68 1.38 -2.80 26.31
C GLN A 68 2.41 -1.81 25.76
N LYS A 69 2.54 -0.67 26.44
CA LYS A 69 3.54 0.34 26.09
C LYS A 69 4.92 -0.17 26.52
N PRO A 70 5.96 0.00 25.70
CA PRO A 70 7.32 -0.34 26.12
C PRO A 70 7.69 0.49 27.36
N LEU A 71 8.33 -0.18 28.33
CA LEU A 71 8.89 0.47 29.51
C LEU A 71 10.09 1.35 29.13
N LYS A 72 10.48 2.28 30.03
CA LYS A 72 11.68 3.09 29.82
C LYS A 72 12.92 2.18 29.71
N PRO A 73 13.84 2.42 28.76
CA PRO A 73 15.11 1.69 28.72
C PRO A 73 15.79 1.71 30.10
N GLY A 74 16.25 0.56 30.58
CA GLY A 74 16.88 0.42 31.91
C GLY A 74 15.91 0.23 33.09
N SER A 75 14.59 0.22 32.87
CA SER A 75 13.58 -0.03 33.93
C SER A 75 13.08 -1.47 34.01
N ALA A 76 13.85 -2.43 33.47
CA ALA A 76 13.50 -3.85 33.54
C ALA A 76 13.49 -4.33 35.00
N ALA A 77 12.32 -4.71 35.51
CA ALA A 77 12.16 -5.24 36.86
C ALA A 77 12.49 -6.74 36.96
N GLN A 78 12.43 -7.47 35.84
CA GLN A 78 12.70 -8.90 35.75
C GLN A 78 13.59 -9.18 34.54
N ARG A 79 14.48 -10.18 34.67
CA ARG A 79 15.35 -10.59 33.55
C ARG A 79 14.56 -11.55 32.66
N LEU A 80 14.67 -11.34 31.34
CA LEU A 80 14.03 -12.20 30.35
C LEU A 80 14.58 -13.64 30.40
N ALA A 81 15.86 -13.80 30.72
CA ALA A 81 16.53 -15.08 30.90
C ALA A 81 15.84 -15.96 31.97
N ASP A 82 15.38 -15.34 33.07
CA ASP A 82 14.69 -16.03 34.15
C ASP A 82 13.29 -16.49 33.72
N ALA A 83 12.58 -15.66 32.94
CA ALA A 83 11.25 -15.98 32.42
C ALA A 83 11.28 -17.06 31.32
N LEU A 84 12.37 -17.13 30.55
CA LEU A 84 12.53 -18.07 29.43
C LEU A 84 13.37 -19.31 29.80
N HIS A 85 13.79 -19.44 31.08
CA HIS A 85 14.66 -20.52 31.57
C HIS A 85 15.91 -20.76 30.71
N THR A 86 16.56 -19.67 30.26
CA THR A 86 17.70 -19.75 29.33
C THR A 86 18.90 -18.96 29.85
N THR A 87 20.11 -19.35 29.43
CA THR A 87 21.34 -18.65 29.81
C THR A 87 21.58 -17.45 28.91
N GLU A 88 21.69 -16.26 29.51
CA GLU A 88 21.98 -15.02 28.80
C GLU A 88 23.42 -15.01 28.24
N ARG A 89 23.58 -14.66 26.96
CA ARG A 89 24.89 -14.46 26.31
C ARG A 89 25.03 -12.99 25.93
N SER A 90 26.06 -12.33 26.46
CA SER A 90 26.33 -10.92 26.18
C SER A 90 26.73 -10.70 24.71
N ALA A 91 26.16 -9.67 24.07
CA ALA A 91 26.49 -9.27 22.70
C ALA A 91 27.69 -8.32 22.60
N GLY A 92 28.35 -7.98 23.72
CA GLY A 92 29.56 -7.13 23.74
C GLY A 92 29.30 -5.62 23.64
N ASP A 93 28.25 -5.19 22.93
CA ASP A 93 27.94 -3.78 22.71
C ASP A 93 26.72 -3.30 23.51
N LYS A 94 26.82 -2.08 24.09
CA LYS A 94 25.67 -1.41 24.72
C LYS A 94 24.86 -0.67 23.64
N ALA A 95 23.60 -1.06 23.46
CA ALA A 95 22.69 -0.37 22.53
C ALA A 95 22.36 1.06 23.02
N SER A 96 22.64 2.06 22.18
CA SER A 96 22.20 3.45 22.37
C SER A 96 20.93 3.68 21.55
N PHE A 97 19.83 4.05 22.22
CA PHE A 97 18.56 4.39 21.56
C PHE A 97 18.32 5.90 21.63
N PRO A 98 17.79 6.53 20.56
CA PRO A 98 17.39 7.93 20.61
C PRO A 98 16.26 8.14 21.64
N ALA A 99 16.29 9.29 22.32
CA ALA A 99 15.34 9.64 23.38
C ALA A 99 13.88 9.59 22.88
N ALA A 100 13.00 8.99 23.68
CA ALA A 100 11.58 8.86 23.34
C ALA A 100 10.89 10.24 23.23
N PRO A 101 9.96 10.43 22.28
CA PRO A 101 9.19 11.67 22.19
C PRO A 101 8.33 11.90 23.44
N PRO A 102 8.08 13.17 23.82
CA PRO A 102 7.37 13.50 25.05
C PRO A 102 5.92 12.96 25.03
N GLN A 103 5.54 12.22 26.07
CA GLN A 103 4.16 11.79 26.26
C GLN A 103 3.31 13.00 26.67
N LYS A 104 2.33 13.38 25.82
CA LYS A 104 1.31 14.37 26.21
C LYS A 104 0.50 13.82 27.39
N LYS A 105 0.53 14.53 28.52
CA LYS A 105 -0.46 14.36 29.60
C LYS A 105 -1.84 14.62 29.01
N LYS A 106 -2.75 13.66 29.22
CA LYS A 106 -4.17 13.85 28.97
C LYS A 106 -4.72 14.50 30.24
N ASP A 107 -4.75 15.83 30.24
CA ASP A 107 -5.39 16.59 31.31
C ASP A 107 -6.91 16.29 31.27
N GLY A 108 -7.46 16.02 32.44
CA GLY A 108 -8.89 15.78 32.67
C GLY A 108 -9.67 17.07 32.85
#